data_AF-A0A3C8CCQ9-F1
#
_entry.id   AF-A0A3C8CCQ9-F1
#
_cell.length_a   1.000
_cell.length_b   1.000
_cell.length_c   1.000
_cell.angle_alpha   90.00
_cell.angle_beta   90.00
_cell.angle_gamma   90.00
#
_symmetry.space_group_name_H-M   'P 1'
#
loop_
_entity.id
_entity.type
_entity.pdbx_description
1 polymer ?
#
loop_
_entity_poly.entity_id
_entity_poly.type
_entity_poly.pdbx_seq_one_letter_code
_entity_poly.pdbx_strand_id
1 'polypeptide(L)'
;MGIDLKLDKAEGSVTVTVSGDIDMSSSTKMRDALTPLFQNNDKIIVVDLSGVSYIDSSGIATLVEGLQWSHNSNNKFRLAALAPGVKDVFEIARLLTVFEVFDTKEQALVG
;
A
#
# COMPACT_ATOMS: atom_id res chain seq x y z
N MET A 1 -15.69 3.16 -12.70
CA MET A 1 -14.73 2.23 -12.08
C MET A 1 -13.70 3.07 -11.36
N GLY A 2 -13.36 2.70 -10.14
CA GLY A 2 -12.48 3.47 -9.29
C GLY A 2 -12.24 2.71 -8.00
N ILE A 3 -11.26 3.17 -7.24
CA ILE A 3 -10.96 2.61 -5.93
C ILE A 3 -11.71 3.36 -4.84
N ASP A 4 -12.10 2.62 -3.81
CA ASP A 4 -12.50 3.16 -2.53
C ASP A 4 -11.30 3.10 -1.58
N LEU A 5 -11.05 4.22 -0.90
CA LEU A 5 -9.95 4.39 0.04
C LEU A 5 -10.53 4.66 1.42
N LYS A 6 -10.20 3.80 2.38
CA LYS A 6 -10.54 4.01 3.78
C LYS A 6 -9.26 4.21 4.58
N LEU A 7 -9.20 5.32 5.31
CA LEU A 7 -8.07 5.70 6.15
C LEU A 7 -8.45 5.46 7.62
N ASP A 8 -7.69 4.59 8.28
CA ASP A 8 -7.79 4.34 9.71
C ASP A 8 -6.48 4.81 10.37
N LYS A 9 -6.58 5.79 11.27
CA LYS A 9 -5.42 6.39 11.95
C LYS A 9 -5.42 5.94 13.40
N ALA A 10 -4.33 5.31 13.82
CA ALA A 10 -4.08 4.93 15.21
C ALA A 10 -2.84 5.66 15.74
N GLU A 11 -2.55 5.53 17.04
CA GLU A 11 -1.34 6.10 17.62
C GLU A 11 -0.10 5.43 17.01
N GLY A 12 0.70 6.22 16.29
CA GLY A 12 1.94 5.74 15.64
C GLY A 12 1.75 4.94 14.35
N SER A 13 0.52 4.73 13.86
CA SER A 13 0.28 3.98 12.62
C SER A 13 -0.92 4.47 11.83
N VAL A 14 -0.91 4.22 10.52
CA VAL A 14 -2.01 4.52 9.62
C VAL A 14 -2.23 3.33 8.71
N THR A 15 -3.46 2.83 8.67
CA THR A 15 -3.90 1.80 7.73
C THR A 15 -4.71 2.42 6.60
N VAL A 16 -4.35 2.10 5.37
CA VAL A 16 -5.03 2.53 4.15
C VAL A 16 -5.63 1.28 3.51
N THR A 17 -6.93 1.07 3.69
CA THR A 17 -7.64 -0.03 3.03
C THR A 17 -8.08 0.43 1.64
N VAL A 18 -7.65 -0.32 0.64
CA VAL A 18 -7.98 -0.08 -0.77
C VAL A 18 -8.95 -1.16 -1.23
N SER A 19 -9.97 -0.78 -1.98
CA SER A 19 -10.92 -1.71 -2.57
C SER A 19 -11.27 -1.32 -4.00
N GLY A 20 -11.49 -2.30 -4.87
CA GLY A 20 -11.72 -2.10 -6.30
C GLY A 20 -10.47 -2.40 -7.14
N ASP A 21 -10.47 -1.93 -8.39
CA ASP A 21 -9.39 -2.18 -9.34
C ASP A 21 -8.44 -0.99 -9.40
N ILE A 22 -7.14 -1.25 -9.28
CA ILE A 22 -6.09 -0.22 -9.39
C ILE A 22 -5.61 -0.16 -10.85
N ASP A 23 -6.00 0.91 -11.51
CA ASP A 23 -5.64 1.32 -12.86
C ASP A 23 -4.94 2.69 -12.87
N MET A 24 -4.52 3.16 -14.05
CA MET A 24 -3.91 4.50 -14.22
C MET A 24 -4.71 5.66 -13.62
N SER A 25 -6.04 5.58 -13.63
CA SER A 25 -6.91 6.64 -13.14
C SER A 25 -6.97 6.67 -11.61
N SER A 26 -7.04 5.48 -11.01
CA SER A 26 -7.18 5.27 -9.58
C SER A 26 -5.85 5.27 -8.83
N SER A 27 -4.75 4.91 -9.49
CA SER A 27 -3.39 5.02 -8.94
C SER A 27 -3.06 6.46 -8.53
N THR A 28 -3.50 7.45 -9.32
CA THR A 28 -3.38 8.87 -8.95
C THR A 28 -4.11 9.19 -7.63
N LYS A 29 -5.33 8.67 -7.43
CA LYS A 29 -6.07 8.87 -6.18
C LYS A 29 -5.38 8.21 -4.99
N MET A 30 -4.86 7.01 -5.18
CA MET A 30 -4.09 6.30 -4.16
C MET A 30 -2.84 7.10 -3.77
N ARG A 31 -2.12 7.61 -4.78
CA ARG A 31 -0.93 8.45 -4.62
C ARG A 31 -1.23 9.69 -3.78
N ASP A 32 -2.30 10.42 -4.11
CA ASP A 32 -2.70 11.65 -3.42
C ASP A 32 -3.10 11.38 -1.96
N ALA A 33 -3.71 10.22 -1.67
CA ALA A 33 -4.05 9.82 -0.31
C ALA A 33 -2.81 9.39 0.50
N LEU A 34 -1.84 8.75 -0.14
CA LEU A 34 -0.62 8.24 0.50
C LEU A 34 0.40 9.35 0.80
N THR A 35 0.62 10.27 -0.16
CA THR A 35 1.62 11.36 -0.06
C THR A 35 1.60 12.11 1.29
N PRO A 36 0.46 12.61 1.81
CA PRO A 36 0.45 13.35 3.07
C PRO A 36 0.75 12.48 4.31
N LEU A 37 0.65 11.15 4.21
CA LEU A 37 0.93 10.25 5.33
C LEU A 37 2.43 10.22 5.67
N PHE A 38 3.28 10.39 4.66
CA PHE A 38 4.74 10.37 4.80
C PHE A 38 5.34 11.69 5.32
N GLN A 39 4.53 12.74 5.53
CA GLN A 39 5.01 14.02 6.07
C GLN A 39 5.25 13.98 7.59
N ASN A 40 4.73 12.98 8.30
CA ASN A 40 4.96 12.81 9.73
C ASN A 40 6.05 11.76 9.94
N ASN A 41 7.06 12.07 10.74
CA ASN A 41 8.17 11.16 11.04
C ASN A 41 7.72 10.04 12.00
N ASP A 42 8.30 8.85 11.85
CA ASP A 42 8.18 7.66 12.72
C ASP A 42 6.77 7.02 12.82
N LYS A 43 6.11 6.78 11.69
CA LYS A 43 4.85 6.04 11.60
C LYS A 43 4.98 4.74 10.81
N ILE A 44 4.15 3.78 11.18
CA ILE A 44 3.90 2.56 10.39
C ILE A 44 2.73 2.84 9.46
N ILE A 45 2.98 2.84 8.15
CA ILE A 45 1.98 3.00 7.11
C ILE A 45 1.71 1.62 6.51
N VAL A 46 0.50 1.13 6.71
CA VAL A 46 0.04 -0.17 6.20
C VAL A 46 -0.94 0.07 5.06
N VAL A 47 -0.74 -0.57 3.92
CA VAL A 47 -1.70 -0.60 2.81
C VAL A 47 -2.36 -1.97 2.76
N ASP A 48 -3.64 -2.02 3.08
CA ASP A 48 -4.46 -3.24 3.01
C ASP A 48 -5.07 -3.36 1.62
N LEU A 49 -4.65 -4.40 0.90
CA LEU A 49 -5.02 -4.71 -0.48
C LEU A 49 -6.05 -5.85 -0.56
N SER A 50 -6.71 -6.20 0.54
CA SER A 50 -7.69 -7.31 0.58
C SER A 50 -8.89 -7.11 -0.34
N GLY A 51 -9.28 -5.86 -0.57
CA GLY A 51 -10.36 -5.49 -1.48
C GLY A 51 -9.91 -5.25 -2.93
N VAL A 52 -8.62 -5.42 -3.24
CA VAL A 52 -8.06 -5.12 -4.57
C VAL A 52 -8.04 -6.38 -5.42
N SER A 53 -8.89 -6.42 -6.44
CA SER A 53 -8.99 -7.60 -7.31
C SER A 53 -7.99 -7.58 -8.47
N TYR A 54 -7.52 -6.40 -8.85
CA TYR A 54 -6.61 -6.20 -9.96
C TYR A 54 -5.69 -4.99 -9.72
N ILE A 55 -4.44 -5.09 -10.19
CA ILE A 55 -3.48 -4.00 -10.21
C ILE A 55 -2.69 -4.01 -11.53
N ASP A 56 -2.53 -2.83 -12.13
CA ASP A 56 -1.67 -2.63 -13.30
C ASP A 56 -0.27 -2.09 -12.92
N SER A 57 0.54 -1.78 -13.93
CA SER A 57 1.88 -1.22 -13.74
C SER A 57 1.88 0.15 -13.06
N SER A 58 0.82 0.94 -13.19
CA SER A 58 0.71 2.27 -12.58
C SER A 58 0.42 2.19 -11.09
N GLY A 59 -0.41 1.22 -10.67
CA GLY A 59 -0.63 0.92 -9.26
C GLY A 59 0.64 0.44 -8.57
N ILE A 60 1.37 -0.46 -9.23
CA ILE A 60 2.67 -0.92 -8.77
C ILE A 60 3.66 0.25 -8.64
N ALA A 61 3.76 1.10 -9.66
CA ALA A 61 4.64 2.27 -9.62
C ALA A 61 4.31 3.19 -8.43
N THR A 62 3.02 3.40 -8.15
CA THR A 62 2.56 4.20 -7.00
C THR A 62 2.99 3.58 -5.67
N LEU A 63 2.92 2.25 -5.53
CA LEU A 63 3.39 1.55 -4.34
C LEU A 63 4.92 1.65 -4.19
N VAL A 64 5.66 1.57 -5.29
CA VAL A 64 7.12 1.75 -5.30
C VAL A 64 7.50 3.19 -4.91
N GLU A 65 6.78 4.20 -5.39
CA GLU A 65 6.95 5.59 -4.94
C GLU A 65 6.67 5.72 -3.43
N GLY A 66 5.62 5.08 -2.92
CA GLY A 66 5.31 5.02 -1.49
C GLY A 66 6.46 4.46 -0.64
N LEU A 67 7.09 3.39 -1.10
CA LEU A 67 8.28 2.83 -0.44
C LEU A 67 9.45 3.82 -0.45
N GLN A 68 9.69 4.52 -1.56
CA GLN A 68 10.74 5.54 -1.62
C GLN A 68 10.46 6.71 -0.66
N TRP A 69 9.21 7.16 -0.54
CA TRP A 69 8.85 8.19 0.41
C TRP A 69 9.04 7.73 1.85
N SER A 70 8.75 6.45 2.15
CA SER A 70 8.96 5.88 3.48
C SER A 70 10.42 5.91 3.87
N HIS A 71 11.32 5.52 2.95
CA HIS A 71 12.77 5.57 3.18
C HIS A 71 13.27 7.00 3.44
N ASN A 72 12.73 7.99 2.72
CA ASN A 72 13.13 9.40 2.88
C ASN A 72 12.59 10.04 4.18
N SER A 73 11.51 9.51 4.74
CA SER A 73 10.81 10.06 5.92
C SER A 73 10.98 9.22 7.19
N ASN A 74 11.86 8.21 7.16
CA ASN A 74 12.07 7.25 8.24
C ASN A 74 10.78 6.53 8.69
N ASN A 75 9.81 6.39 7.76
CA ASN A 75 8.54 5.70 7.98
C ASN A 75 8.65 4.25 7.52
N LYS A 76 7.93 3.35 8.20
CA LYS A 76 7.77 1.97 7.74
C LYS A 76 6.61 1.89 6.76
N PHE A 77 6.83 1.34 5.58
CA PHE A 77 5.77 1.14 4.58
C PHE A 77 5.58 -0.35 4.30
N ARG A 78 4.36 -0.82 4.55
CA ARG A 78 4.03 -2.24 4.57
C ARG A 78 2.77 -2.52 3.79
N LEU A 79 2.73 -3.67 3.14
CA LEU A 79 1.55 -4.15 2.44
C LEU A 79 0.92 -5.28 3.24
N ALA A 80 -0.40 -5.32 3.26
CA ALA A 80 -1.17 -6.33 3.98
C ALA A 80 -2.23 -6.94 3.07
N ALA A 81 -2.49 -8.23 3.28
CA ALA A 81 -3.62 -8.95 2.70
C ALA A 81 -3.73 -8.82 1.17
N LEU A 82 -2.64 -9.04 0.44
CA LEU A 82 -2.68 -9.05 -1.03
C LEU A 82 -3.65 -10.13 -1.51
N ALA A 83 -4.64 -9.73 -2.31
CA ALA A 83 -5.49 -10.69 -3.00
C ALA A 83 -4.65 -11.59 -3.93
N PRO A 84 -5.07 -12.85 -4.19
CA PRO A 84 -4.28 -13.81 -4.97
C PRO A 84 -3.79 -13.26 -6.32
N GLY A 85 -4.67 -12.61 -7.09
CA GLY A 85 -4.29 -12.03 -8.38
C GLY A 85 -3.26 -10.91 -8.28
N VAL A 86 -3.32 -10.09 -7.22
CA VAL A 86 -2.32 -9.05 -6.95
C VAL A 86 -1.00 -9.67 -6.54
N LYS A 87 -1.04 -10.72 -5.71
CA LYS A 87 0.15 -11.44 -5.24
C LYS A 87 0.91 -12.07 -6.42
N ASP A 88 0.23 -12.72 -7.35
CA ASP A 88 0.84 -13.31 -8.55
C ASP A 88 1.61 -12.26 -9.37
N VAL A 89 1.00 -11.08 -9.57
CA VAL A 89 1.65 -9.97 -10.28
C VAL A 89 2.91 -9.50 -9.54
N PHE A 90 2.86 -9.40 -8.21
CA PHE A 90 4.01 -9.03 -7.38
C PHE A 90 5.12 -10.09 -7.40
N GLU A 91 4.78 -11.37 -7.44
CA GLU A 91 5.74 -12.47 -7.56
C GLU A 91 6.46 -12.44 -8.91
N ILE A 92 5.71 -12.27 -10.00
CA ILE A 92 6.26 -12.15 -11.36
C ILE A 92 7.20 -10.93 -11.44
N ALA A 93 6.78 -9.80 -10.87
CA ALA A 93 7.57 -8.58 -10.84
C ALA A 93 8.72 -8.61 -9.81
N ARG A 94 8.86 -9.69 -9.01
CA ARG A 94 9.85 -9.84 -7.92
C ARG A 94 9.79 -8.71 -6.89
N LEU A 95 8.60 -8.16 -6.67
CA LEU A 95 8.37 -7.08 -5.72
C LEU A 95 8.19 -7.57 -4.30
N LEU A 96 7.82 -8.84 -4.10
CA LEU A 96 7.69 -9.43 -2.75
C LEU A 96 9.01 -9.42 -1.95
N THR A 97 10.17 -9.33 -2.61
CA THR A 97 11.46 -9.21 -1.92
C THR A 97 11.83 -7.76 -1.59
N VAL A 98 11.09 -6.80 -2.17
CA VAL A 98 11.33 -5.36 -2.03
C VAL A 98 10.39 -4.76 -0.98
N PHE A 99 9.15 -5.25 -0.93
CA PHE A 99 8.14 -4.81 0.04
C PHE A 99 8.08 -5.75 1.25
N GLU A 100 7.87 -5.17 2.43
CA GLU A 100 7.39 -5.94 3.59
C GLU A 100 5.91 -6.27 3.39
N VAL A 101 5.61 -7.53 3.05
CA VAL A 101 4.24 -8.01 2.81
C VAL A 101 3.80 -8.95 3.92
N PHE A 102 2.61 -8.71 4.47
CA PHE A 102 1.99 -9.50 5.51
C PHE A 102 0.64 -10.06 5.06
N ASP A 103 0.22 -11.18 5.63
CA ASP A 103 -1.05 -11.81 5.27
C ASP A 103 -2.25 -11.01 5.82
N THR A 104 -2.05 -10.26 6.90
CA THR A 104 -3.11 -9.49 7.58
C THR A 104 -2.63 -8.09 7.98
N LYS A 105 -3.58 -7.16 8.08
CA LYS A 105 -3.28 -5.79 8.54
C LYS A 105 -2.78 -5.78 10.00
N GLU A 106 -3.29 -6.69 10.85
CA GLU A 106 -2.84 -6.81 12.23
C GLU A 106 -1.36 -7.18 12.33
N GLN A 107 -0.90 -8.14 11.50
CA GLN A 107 0.52 -8.50 11.45
C GLN A 107 1.37 -7.34 10.95
N ALA A 108 0.91 -6.61 9.93
CA ALA A 108 1.63 -5.46 9.39
C ALA A 108 1.79 -4.31 10.40
N LEU A 109 0.87 -4.17 11.35
CA LEU A 109 0.92 -3.16 12.40
C LEU A 109 1.90 -3.50 13.53
N VAL A 110 2.12 -4.80 13.80
CA VAL A 110 2.93 -5.28 14.95
C VAL A 110 4.38 -5.60 14.57
N GLY A 111 4.67 -5.92 13.31
CA GLY A 111 6.03 -6.27 12.84
C GLY A 111 7.05 -5.15 12.97
#